data_AF-A0AA38NBF1-F1
#
_entry.id   AF-A0AA38NBF1-F1
#
_cell.length_a   1.000
_cell.length_b   1.000
_cell.length_c   1.000
_cell.angle_alpha   90.00
_cell.angle_beta   90.00
_cell.angle_gamma   90.00
#
_symmetry.space_group_name_H-M   'P 1'
#
loop_
_entity.id
_entity.type
_entity.pdbx_description
1 polymer ?
#
loop_
_entity_poly.entity_id
_entity_poly.type
_entity_poly.pdbx_seq_one_letter_code
_entity_poly.pdbx_strand_id
1 'polypeptide(L)'
;MNELKKLPNLPPNDKFVSIMQPFILQANPSVEALKTMAVTVDTGLRSLLAYFGENPDSPEAPKSEDFFGLILSFSSSLQKCSLEVHEYQRKLELTLPQPEITVALEKEASEPTIKLQSPAALLAPGSQSSMGKSVGRGDLDQAIRSMRDGKRRARPAATRTLSKIFLDGAPAGGRPTSRMFD
;
A
#
# COMPACT_ATOMS: atom_id res chain seq x y z
N MET A 1 -43.52 33.93 -3.34
CA MET A 1 -44.03 34.36 -2.02
C MET A 1 -44.65 35.77 -2.03
N ASN A 2 -44.01 36.79 -2.64
CA ASN A 2 -44.61 38.13 -2.75
C ASN A 2 -45.86 38.18 -3.63
N GLU A 3 -46.02 37.25 -4.59
CA GLU A 3 -47.20 37.16 -5.45
C GLU A 3 -48.47 36.67 -4.70
N LEU A 4 -48.32 35.83 -3.67
CA LEU A 4 -49.47 35.35 -2.86
C LEU A 4 -50.11 36.45 -2.02
N LYS A 5 -49.34 37.49 -1.66
CA LYS A 5 -49.84 38.67 -0.94
C LYS A 5 -50.62 39.64 -1.84
N LYS A 6 -50.52 39.50 -3.16
CA LYS A 6 -51.20 40.33 -4.14
C LYS A 6 -52.54 39.74 -4.61
N LEU A 7 -52.92 38.56 -4.09
CA LEU A 7 -54.17 37.93 -4.45
C LEU A 7 -55.35 38.69 -3.81
N PRO A 8 -56.30 39.19 -4.61
CA PRO A 8 -57.52 39.78 -4.08
C PRO A 8 -58.41 38.61 -3.58
N ASN A 9 -58.80 38.64 -2.31
CA ASN A 9 -59.64 37.64 -1.61
C ASN A 9 -58.92 36.41 -1.05
N LEU A 10 -58.04 36.59 -0.06
CA LEU A 10 -57.70 35.49 0.85
C LEU A 10 -58.86 35.27 1.85
N PRO A 11 -59.26 34.00 2.12
CA PRO A 11 -60.22 33.69 3.17
C PRO A 11 -59.77 34.25 4.52
N PRO A 12 -60.68 34.72 5.39
CA PRO A 12 -60.32 35.34 6.67
C PRO A 12 -59.59 34.38 7.65
N ASN A 13 -59.65 33.07 7.43
CA ASN A 13 -58.92 32.05 8.20
C ASN A 13 -57.66 31.53 7.50
N ASP A 14 -57.25 32.13 6.38
CA ASP A 14 -56.04 31.73 5.68
C ASP A 14 -54.79 32.21 6.44
N LYS A 15 -54.06 31.26 7.01
CA LYS A 15 -52.80 31.49 7.72
C LYS A 15 -51.58 31.04 6.92
N PHE A 16 -51.75 30.59 5.68
CA PHE A 16 -50.68 30.00 4.88
C PHE A 16 -49.50 30.98 4.75
N VAL A 17 -49.73 32.22 4.31
CA VAL A 17 -48.66 33.21 4.16
C VAL A 17 -47.98 33.52 5.50
N SER A 18 -48.77 33.66 6.56
CA SER A 18 -48.27 33.94 7.91
C SER A 18 -47.35 32.84 8.46
N ILE A 19 -47.61 31.58 8.11
CA ILE A 19 -46.85 30.42 8.59
C ILE A 19 -45.68 30.11 7.64
N MET A 20 -45.95 30.10 6.34
CA MET A 20 -44.99 29.67 5.34
C MET A 20 -43.87 30.69 5.12
N GLN A 21 -44.13 31.99 5.33
CA GLN A 21 -43.07 33.00 5.19
C GLN A 21 -41.93 32.81 6.21
N PRO A 22 -42.18 32.76 7.53
CA PRO A 22 -41.10 32.49 8.50
C PRO A 22 -40.52 31.08 8.33
N PHE A 23 -41.33 30.08 7.97
CA PHE A 23 -40.83 28.74 7.67
C PHE A 23 -39.81 28.76 6.54
N ILE A 24 -40.10 29.41 5.40
CA ILE A 24 -39.16 29.49 4.28
C ILE A 24 -37.89 30.25 4.70
N LEU A 25 -38.02 31.34 5.45
CA LEU A 25 -36.84 32.08 5.92
C LEU A 25 -35.90 31.21 6.78
N GLN A 26 -36.44 30.26 7.53
CA GLN A 26 -35.67 29.33 8.35
C GLN A 26 -35.18 28.10 7.56
N ALA A 27 -36.02 27.52 6.71
CA ALA A 27 -35.73 26.28 6.00
C ALA A 27 -34.83 26.51 4.77
N ASN A 28 -34.99 27.63 4.07
CA ASN A 28 -34.29 27.88 2.81
C ASN A 28 -32.75 27.87 2.95
N PRO A 29 -32.14 28.48 3.99
CA PRO A 29 -30.70 28.38 4.19
C PRO A 29 -30.20 26.94 4.34
N SER A 30 -30.97 26.07 5.03
CA SER A 30 -30.62 24.66 5.21
C SER A 30 -30.70 23.89 3.89
N VAL A 31 -31.73 24.15 3.09
CA VAL A 31 -31.89 23.53 1.76
C VAL A 31 -30.78 23.96 0.80
N GLU A 32 -30.44 25.26 0.78
CA GLU A 32 -29.35 25.77 -0.04
C GLU A 32 -27.97 25.23 0.41
N ALA A 33 -27.76 25.09 1.73
CA ALA A 33 -26.57 24.44 2.26
C ALA A 33 -26.49 22.98 1.81
N LEU A 34 -27.58 22.22 1.92
CA LEU A 34 -27.64 20.82 1.48
C LEU A 34 -27.36 20.67 -0.01
N LYS A 35 -27.92 21.57 -0.84
CA LYS A 35 -27.67 21.61 -2.28
C LYS A 35 -26.19 21.87 -2.58
N THR A 36 -25.58 22.81 -1.87
CA THR A 36 -24.14 23.13 -2.01
C THR A 36 -23.26 21.94 -1.62
N MET A 37 -23.60 21.25 -0.51
CA MET A 37 -22.91 20.05 -0.07
C MET A 37 -23.04 18.92 -1.09
N ALA A 38 -24.23 18.71 -1.66
CA ALA A 38 -24.45 17.69 -2.69
C ALA A 38 -23.58 17.93 -3.92
N VAL A 39 -23.50 19.17 -4.43
CA VAL A 39 -22.62 19.53 -5.55
C VAL A 39 -21.13 19.31 -5.20
N THR A 40 -20.73 19.65 -3.98
CA THR A 40 -19.35 19.47 -3.52
C THR A 40 -18.96 17.98 -3.47
N VAL A 41 -19.87 17.13 -2.98
CA VAL A 41 -19.66 15.67 -2.95
C VAL A 41 -19.63 15.09 -4.36
N ASP A 42 -20.55 15.50 -5.24
CA ASP A 42 -20.60 15.00 -6.63
C ASP A 42 -19.32 15.37 -7.41
N THR A 43 -18.88 16.63 -7.31
CA THR A 43 -17.63 17.08 -7.94
C THR A 43 -16.40 16.34 -7.40
N GLY A 44 -16.35 16.09 -6.10
CA GLY A 44 -15.31 15.28 -5.47
C GLY A 44 -15.30 13.84 -5.97
N LEU A 45 -16.48 13.20 -6.05
CA LEU A 45 -16.64 11.84 -6.54
C LEU A 45 -16.21 11.70 -8.01
N ARG A 46 -16.64 12.63 -8.88
CA ARG A 46 -16.25 12.67 -10.30
C ARG A 46 -14.73 12.78 -10.45
N SER A 47 -14.11 13.64 -9.65
CA SER A 47 -12.66 13.82 -9.65
C SER A 47 -11.93 12.56 -9.18
N LEU A 48 -12.48 11.87 -8.17
CA LEU A 48 -11.94 10.62 -7.65
C LEU A 48 -12.01 9.49 -8.69
N LEU A 49 -13.15 9.34 -9.37
CA LEU A 49 -13.32 8.38 -10.45
C LEU A 49 -12.31 8.65 -11.58
N ALA A 50 -12.22 9.90 -12.03
CA ALA A 50 -11.26 10.31 -13.05
C ALA A 50 -9.80 10.03 -12.64
N TYR A 51 -9.45 10.24 -11.37
CA TYR A 51 -8.12 9.94 -10.84
C TYR A 51 -7.75 8.46 -10.97
N PHE A 52 -8.72 7.54 -10.80
CA PHE A 52 -8.52 6.11 -10.99
C PHE A 52 -8.69 5.63 -12.44
N GLY A 53 -8.90 6.56 -13.38
CA GLY A 53 -9.01 6.27 -14.82
C GLY A 53 -10.44 5.99 -15.30
N GLU A 54 -11.44 6.13 -14.44
CA GLU A 54 -12.85 5.98 -14.81
C GLU A 54 -13.39 7.26 -15.47
N ASN A 55 -14.30 7.11 -16.43
CA ASN A 55 -14.98 8.25 -17.04
C ASN A 55 -16.34 8.49 -16.34
N PRO A 56 -16.50 9.54 -15.50
CA PRO A 56 -17.73 9.77 -14.75
C PRO A 56 -18.94 10.17 -15.61
N ASP A 57 -18.72 10.59 -16.86
CA ASP A 57 -19.80 10.95 -17.79
C ASP A 57 -20.24 9.77 -18.68
N SER A 58 -19.55 8.62 -18.57
CA SER A 58 -19.92 7.41 -19.29
C SER A 58 -21.17 6.77 -18.68
N PRO A 59 -22.09 6.21 -19.48
CA PRO A 59 -23.17 5.38 -18.96
C PRO A 59 -22.67 4.09 -18.28
N GLU A 60 -21.42 3.70 -18.55
CA GLU A 60 -20.75 2.56 -17.92
C GLU A 60 -19.97 2.95 -16.66
N ALA A 61 -20.01 4.24 -16.26
CA ALA A 61 -19.33 4.69 -15.05
C ALA A 61 -19.80 3.86 -13.84
N PRO A 62 -18.87 3.38 -13.00
CA PRO A 62 -19.25 2.62 -11.81
C PRO A 62 -20.06 3.52 -10.88
N LYS A 63 -21.12 2.94 -10.29
CA LYS A 63 -21.87 3.63 -9.24
C LYS A 63 -20.96 3.86 -8.04
N SER A 64 -21.27 4.90 -7.25
CA SER A 64 -20.51 5.22 -6.03
C SER A 64 -20.41 4.02 -5.09
N GLU A 65 -21.49 3.27 -4.93
CA GLU A 65 -21.56 2.12 -4.03
C GLU A 65 -20.64 0.99 -4.51
N ASP A 66 -20.59 0.75 -5.82
CA ASP A 66 -19.75 -0.28 -6.43
C ASP A 66 -18.27 0.10 -6.34
N PHE A 67 -17.94 1.37 -6.63
CA PHE A 67 -16.57 1.89 -6.54
C PHE A 67 -16.02 1.82 -5.10
N PHE A 68 -16.77 2.31 -4.11
CA PHE A 68 -16.35 2.20 -2.71
C PHE A 68 -16.42 0.76 -2.18
N GLY A 69 -17.34 -0.06 -2.68
CA GLY A 69 -17.42 -1.49 -2.40
C GLY A 69 -16.15 -2.25 -2.85
N LEU A 70 -15.62 -1.91 -4.02
CA LEU A 70 -14.34 -2.44 -4.52
C LEU A 70 -13.18 -2.07 -3.57
N ILE A 71 -13.07 -0.79 -3.20
CA ILE A 71 -12.02 -0.31 -2.28
C ILE A 71 -12.13 -0.99 -0.90
N LEU A 72 -13.34 -1.15 -0.38
CA LEU A 72 -13.59 -1.81 0.89
C LEU A 72 -13.18 -3.28 0.85
N SER A 73 -13.52 -3.97 -0.24
CA SER A 73 -13.20 -5.39 -0.47
C SER A 73 -11.69 -5.59 -0.59
N PHE A 74 -11.02 -4.72 -1.34
CA PHE A 74 -9.56 -4.71 -1.45
C PHE A 74 -8.89 -4.49 -0.09
N SER A 75 -9.33 -3.47 0.64
CA SER A 75 -8.77 -3.13 1.97
C SER A 75 -8.93 -4.29 2.96
N SER A 76 -10.11 -4.90 2.97
CA SER A 76 -10.39 -6.08 3.82
C SER A 76 -9.52 -7.28 3.45
N SER A 77 -9.28 -7.49 2.16
CA SER A 77 -8.41 -8.58 1.68
C SER A 77 -6.96 -8.34 2.05
N LEU A 78 -6.46 -7.10 1.91
CA LEU A 78 -5.11 -6.73 2.30
C LEU A 78 -4.88 -6.92 3.81
N GLN A 79 -5.85 -6.54 4.65
CA GLN A 79 -5.80 -6.77 6.09
C GLN A 79 -5.72 -8.26 6.44
N LYS A 80 -6.54 -9.10 5.78
CA LYS A 80 -6.48 -10.57 5.96
C LYS A 80 -5.12 -11.14 5.57
N CYS A 81 -4.62 -10.78 4.39
CA CYS A 81 -3.31 -11.24 3.92
C CYS A 81 -2.19 -10.82 4.88
N SER A 82 -2.25 -9.61 5.45
CA SER A 82 -1.27 -9.15 6.43
C SER A 82 -1.24 -10.04 7.68
N LEU A 83 -2.40 -10.50 8.15
CA LEU A 83 -2.49 -11.42 9.29
C LEU A 83 -1.97 -12.81 8.92
N GLU A 84 -2.38 -13.33 7.76
CA GLU A 84 -1.95 -14.65 7.28
C GLU A 84 -0.43 -14.74 7.09
N VAL A 85 0.20 -13.70 6.52
CA VAL A 85 1.67 -13.64 6.39
C VAL A 85 2.34 -13.65 7.76
N HIS A 86 1.82 -12.89 8.72
CA HIS A 86 2.39 -12.86 10.07
C HIS A 86 2.22 -14.20 10.81
N GLU A 87 1.07 -14.86 10.66
CA GLU A 87 0.86 -16.20 11.20
C GLU A 87 1.79 -17.23 10.56
N TYR A 88 1.98 -17.16 9.24
CA TYR A 88 2.87 -18.05 8.52
C TYR A 88 4.33 -17.84 8.91
N GLN A 89 4.77 -16.58 9.06
CA GLN A 89 6.11 -16.23 9.54
C GLN A 89 6.36 -16.78 10.95
N ARG A 90 5.41 -16.59 11.89
CA ARG A 90 5.53 -17.13 13.25
C ARG A 90 5.61 -18.66 13.26
N LYS A 91 4.81 -19.34 12.43
CA LYS A 91 4.87 -20.80 12.28
C LYS A 91 6.23 -21.25 11.74
N LEU A 92 6.78 -20.55 10.74
CA LEU A 92 8.11 -20.81 10.21
C LEU A 92 9.21 -20.67 11.27
N GLU A 93 9.17 -19.61 12.08
CA GLU A 93 10.15 -19.39 13.16
C GLU A 93 10.14 -20.50 14.22
N LEU A 94 8.98 -21.10 14.50
CA LEU A 94 8.86 -22.23 15.43
C LEU A 94 9.28 -23.57 14.81
N THR A 95 9.18 -23.71 13.49
CA THR A 95 9.42 -24.99 12.79
C THR A 95 10.84 -25.11 12.28
N LEU A 96 11.51 -23.99 12.01
CA LEU A 96 12.92 -23.99 11.64
C LEU A 96 13.78 -24.10 12.92
N PRO A 97 14.72 -25.07 12.98
CA PRO A 97 15.68 -25.09 14.07
C PRO A 97 16.46 -23.76 14.04
N GLN A 98 16.44 -23.03 15.16
CA GLN A 98 17.39 -21.93 15.34
C GLN A 98 18.78 -22.51 15.08
N PRO A 99 19.60 -21.93 14.18
CA PRO A 99 21.00 -22.27 14.15
C PRO A 99 21.53 -21.90 15.54
N GLU A 100 21.79 -22.91 16.34
CA GLU A 100 22.54 -22.80 17.58
C GLU A 100 23.93 -22.34 17.15
N ILE A 101 24.12 -21.02 17.04
CA ILE A 101 25.44 -20.43 16.93
C ILE A 101 26.05 -20.69 18.30
N THR A 102 26.64 -21.88 18.44
CA THR A 102 27.67 -22.14 19.42
C THR A 102 28.80 -21.17 19.08
N VAL A 103 28.71 -19.97 19.63
CA VAL A 103 29.89 -19.13 19.80
C VAL A 103 30.76 -19.95 20.74
N ALA A 104 31.67 -20.73 20.15
CA ALA A 104 32.78 -21.29 20.89
C ALA A 104 33.40 -20.09 21.63
N LEU A 105 33.25 -20.09 22.95
CA LEU A 105 33.95 -19.17 23.81
C LEU A 105 35.42 -19.60 23.77
N GLU A 106 36.10 -19.29 22.66
CA GLU A 106 37.54 -19.30 22.63
C GLU A 106 37.97 -18.26 23.65
N LYS A 107 38.57 -18.76 24.74
CA LYS A 107 39.31 -17.98 25.72
C LYS A 107 40.34 -17.17 24.95
N GLU A 108 40.00 -15.93 24.60
CA GLU A 108 41.02 -14.95 24.26
C GLU A 108 41.84 -14.70 25.52
N ALA A 109 43.08 -15.16 25.44
CA ALA A 109 44.12 -14.79 26.37
C ALA A 109 44.21 -13.26 26.44
N SER A 110 44.30 -12.78 27.67
CA SER A 110 44.47 -11.39 28.04
C SER A 110 45.64 -10.72 27.30
N GLU A 111 45.34 -9.72 26.48
CA GLU A 111 46.28 -8.64 26.18
C GLU A 111 45.73 -7.31 26.75
N PRO A 112 46.47 -6.60 27.61
CA PRO A 112 45.97 -5.39 28.27
C PRO A 112 46.25 -4.17 27.40
N THR A 113 45.22 -3.55 26.81
CA THR A 113 45.38 -2.22 26.17
C THR A 113 44.28 -1.24 26.62
N ILE A 114 44.70 -0.41 27.59
CA ILE A 114 44.36 1.00 27.88
C ILE A 114 42.89 1.45 27.71
N LYS A 115 42.22 1.61 28.86
CA LYS A 115 40.99 2.40 29.02
C LYS A 115 41.29 3.89 28.87
N LEU A 116 40.54 4.60 28.03
CA LEU A 116 40.38 6.05 28.12
C LEU A 116 38.90 6.37 28.44
N GLN A 117 38.68 7.21 29.45
CA GLN A 117 37.38 7.53 30.03
C GLN A 117 36.65 8.67 29.29
N SER A 118 35.40 8.41 28.85
CA SER A 118 34.18 9.26 28.91
C SER A 118 34.12 10.58 28.08
N PRO A 119 32.93 11.20 27.77
CA PRO A 119 31.65 11.13 28.49
C PRO A 119 30.38 10.84 27.65
N ALA A 120 29.29 10.68 28.38
CA ALA A 120 27.95 10.33 27.93
C ALA A 120 27.30 11.35 26.99
N ALA A 121 26.55 10.86 25.99
CA ALA A 121 25.39 11.56 25.42
C ALA A 121 24.49 10.59 24.62
N LEU A 122 23.23 10.53 25.06
CA LEU A 122 22.00 10.32 24.29
C LEU A 122 21.62 8.90 23.84
N LEU A 123 20.56 8.42 24.48
CA LEU A 123 19.67 7.35 24.04
C LEU A 123 19.06 7.69 22.67
N ALA A 124 19.15 6.77 21.72
CA ALA A 124 18.25 6.68 20.57
C ALA A 124 17.97 5.19 20.23
N PRO A 125 16.76 4.85 19.76
CA PRO A 125 16.28 3.48 19.71
C PRO A 125 16.93 2.69 18.58
N GLY A 126 17.27 1.43 18.85
CA GLY A 126 17.82 0.50 17.87
C GLY A 126 16.86 0.25 16.71
N SER A 127 17.13 0.90 15.58
CA SER A 127 16.60 0.50 14.29
C SER A 127 17.26 -0.83 13.90
N GLN A 128 16.54 -1.93 14.12
CA GLN A 128 16.89 -3.21 13.52
C GLN A 128 16.55 -3.14 12.02
N SER A 129 17.40 -2.49 11.24
CA SER A 129 17.44 -2.70 9.81
C SER A 129 18.05 -4.08 9.57
N SER A 130 17.15 -5.04 9.31
CA SER A 130 17.45 -6.26 8.57
C SER A 130 18.16 -5.89 7.27
N MET A 131 19.48 -6.11 7.21
CA MET A 131 20.20 -6.15 5.95
C MET A 131 21.23 -7.26 6.02
N GLY A 132 20.87 -8.33 5.31
CA GLY A 132 21.56 -9.59 5.37
C GLY A 132 22.99 -9.55 4.83
N LYS A 133 23.68 -10.64 5.18
CA LYS A 133 24.85 -11.21 4.50
C LYS A 133 26.08 -10.30 4.54
N SER A 134 26.92 -10.57 5.53
CA SER A 134 28.32 -10.14 5.56
C SER A 134 28.98 -10.39 4.20
N VAL A 135 29.15 -9.33 3.42
CA VAL A 135 30.08 -9.33 2.30
C VAL A 135 31.46 -9.36 2.94
N GLY A 136 32.10 -10.54 2.97
CA GLY A 136 33.45 -10.69 3.50
C GLY A 136 34.40 -9.69 2.83
N ARG A 137 35.34 -9.14 3.62
CA ARG A 137 36.29 -8.07 3.26
C ARG A 137 37.13 -8.29 1.99
N GLY A 138 37.00 -9.42 1.29
CA GLY A 138 37.64 -9.68 0.00
C GLY A 138 36.71 -9.61 -1.22
N ASP A 139 35.40 -9.85 -1.07
CA ASP A 139 34.51 -10.00 -2.24
C ASP A 139 34.10 -8.63 -2.82
N LEU A 140 33.97 -7.61 -1.96
CA LEU A 140 33.75 -6.22 -2.38
C LEU A 140 34.93 -5.68 -3.18
N ASP A 141 36.15 -5.88 -2.69
CA ASP A 141 37.37 -5.39 -3.34
C ASP A 141 37.60 -6.09 -4.69
N GLN A 142 37.24 -7.38 -4.76
CA GLN A 142 37.27 -8.15 -5.99
C GLN A 142 36.16 -7.74 -6.98
N ALA A 143 34.98 -7.34 -6.49
CA ALA A 143 33.92 -6.77 -7.32
C ALA A 143 34.35 -5.44 -7.95
N ILE A 144 34.93 -4.54 -7.14
CA ILE A 144 35.43 -3.24 -7.60
C ILE A 144 36.51 -3.40 -8.68
N ARG A 145 37.47 -4.31 -8.48
CA ARG A 145 38.50 -4.60 -9.51
C ARG A 145 37.89 -5.12 -10.81
N SER A 146 36.91 -6.03 -10.73
CA SER A 146 36.27 -6.60 -11.92
C SER A 146 35.48 -5.57 -12.74
N MET A 147 34.92 -4.53 -12.10
CA MET A 147 34.26 -3.44 -12.81
C MET A 147 35.25 -2.53 -13.54
N ARG A 148 36.46 -2.32 -12.97
CA ARG A 148 37.49 -1.46 -13.56
C ARG A 148 38.08 -2.04 -14.85
N ASP A 149 38.22 -3.36 -14.92
CA ASP A 149 38.82 -4.05 -16.08
C ASP A 149 37.77 -4.50 -17.12
N GLY A 150 36.48 -4.24 -16.90
CA GLY A 150 35.38 -4.59 -17.82
C GLY A 150 35.17 -6.10 -18.05
N LYS A 151 35.90 -6.97 -17.32
CA LYS A 151 35.82 -8.42 -17.48
C LYS A 151 34.76 -9.01 -16.55
N ARG A 152 33.68 -9.53 -17.14
CA ARG A 152 32.67 -10.30 -16.40
C ARG A 152 33.34 -11.55 -15.80
N ARG A 153 33.14 -11.79 -14.50
CA ARG A 153 33.58 -13.02 -13.82
C ARG A 153 33.14 -14.24 -14.64
N ALA A 154 34.03 -15.20 -14.88
CA ALA A 154 33.63 -16.56 -15.24
C ALA A 154 32.94 -17.16 -14.00
N ARG A 155 31.60 -17.16 -13.97
CA ARG A 155 30.88 -17.89 -12.94
C ARG A 155 31.11 -19.40 -13.15
N PRO A 156 31.53 -20.16 -12.14
CA PRO A 156 31.51 -21.61 -12.25
C PRO A 156 30.07 -22.06 -12.53
N ALA A 157 29.85 -22.70 -13.67
CA ALA A 157 28.54 -23.19 -14.11
C ALA A 157 27.96 -24.30 -13.21
N ALA A 158 28.72 -24.76 -12.21
CA ALA A 158 28.43 -25.97 -11.45
C ALA A 158 27.46 -25.81 -10.26
N THR A 159 27.03 -24.59 -9.89
CA THR A 159 26.23 -24.39 -8.66
C THR A 159 24.98 -23.52 -8.83
N ARG A 160 24.41 -23.46 -10.04
CA ARG A 160 22.99 -23.07 -10.19
C ARG A 160 22.13 -24.31 -10.16
N THR A 161 21.62 -24.66 -8.98
CA THR A 161 20.45 -25.52 -8.86
C THR A 161 19.27 -24.80 -9.52
N LEU A 162 18.93 -25.21 -10.74
CA LEU A 162 17.74 -24.73 -11.43
C LEU A 162 16.52 -25.20 -10.64
N SER A 163 15.64 -24.26 -10.29
CA SER A 163 14.33 -24.59 -9.70
C SER A 163 13.57 -25.56 -10.61
N LYS A 164 12.92 -26.59 -10.04
CA LYS A 164 12.24 -27.69 -10.75
C LYS A 164 11.29 -27.25 -11.88
N ILE A 165 10.78 -26.03 -11.81
CA ILE A 165 9.92 -25.40 -12.82
C ILE A 165 10.58 -25.38 -14.22
N PHE A 166 11.91 -25.29 -14.29
CA PHE A 166 12.65 -25.28 -15.56
C PHE A 166 13.05 -26.69 -16.05
N LEU A 167 12.93 -27.73 -15.22
CA LEU A 167 13.19 -29.10 -15.61
C LEU A 167 11.93 -29.80 -16.15
N ASP A 168 10.75 -29.47 -15.60
CA ASP A 168 9.49 -30.15 -15.91
C ASP A 168 8.80 -29.62 -17.18
N GLY A 169 9.21 -28.44 -17.67
CA GLY A 169 8.62 -27.80 -18.85
C GLY A 169 9.33 -28.02 -20.18
N ALA A 170 10.44 -28.78 -20.21
CA ALA A 170 11.26 -28.94 -21.41
C ALA A 170 11.18 -30.38 -21.97
N PRO A 171 10.55 -30.62 -23.13
CA PRO A 171 10.65 -31.92 -23.80
C PRO A 171 12.11 -32.16 -24.23
N ALA A 172 12.52 -33.44 -24.25
CA ALA A 172 13.90 -33.91 -24.50
C ALA A 172 14.51 -33.54 -25.89
N GLY A 173 13.81 -32.74 -26.69
CA GLY A 173 14.32 -32.12 -27.91
C GLY A 173 13.88 -30.65 -27.93
N GLY A 174 14.82 -29.74 -27.70
CA GLY A 174 14.53 -28.32 -27.51
C GLY A 174 13.87 -27.64 -28.71
N ARG A 175 12.71 -27.01 -28.47
CA ARG A 175 12.37 -25.61 -28.81
C ARG A 175 10.95 -25.31 -28.32
N PRO A 176 10.69 -24.18 -27.64
CA PRO A 176 9.33 -23.75 -27.33
C PRO A 176 8.63 -23.35 -28.64
N THR A 177 7.54 -24.02 -28.99
CA THR A 177 6.65 -23.58 -30.06
C THR A 177 5.70 -22.52 -29.48
N SER A 178 5.95 -21.25 -29.78
CA SER A 178 4.94 -20.20 -29.62
C SER A 178 3.79 -20.50 -30.58
N ARG A 179 2.68 -21.06 -30.07
CA ARG A 179 1.41 -21.06 -30.80
C ARG A 179 0.84 -19.64 -30.72
N MET A 180 1.17 -18.84 -31.72
CA MET A 180 0.26 -17.83 -32.26
C MET A 180 -0.91 -18.58 -32.93
N PHE A 181 -2.12 -18.01 -32.87
CA PHE A 181 -3.39 -18.31 -33.58
C PHE A 181 -4.53 -18.15 -32.56
N ASP A 182 -5.67 -17.52 -32.84
CA ASP A 182 -6.20 -16.74 -33.98
C ASP A 182 -7.42 -15.99 -33.40
#